data_AF-A0A928TW55-F1
#
_entry.id   AF-A0A928TW55-F1
#
_cell.length_a   1.000
_cell.length_b   1.000
_cell.length_c   1.000
_cell.angle_alpha   90.00
_cell.angle_beta   90.00
_cell.angle_gamma   90.00
#
_symmetry.space_group_name_H-M   'P 1'
#
loop_
_entity.id
_entity.type
_entity.pdbx_description
1 polymer ?
#
loop_
_entity_poly.entity_id
_entity_poly.type
_entity_poly.pdbx_seq_one_letter_code
_entity_poly.pdbx_strand_id
1 'polypeptide(L)'
;MTRFLDNEPHPALTLSSRIGWQIHYSEIIFDDPPCLILQAVPEFAGGGNDLVERGIVWDVFALIESIKQPGAHQVLTADCGYAPDVYIEESVLVSHPDINTVIWELDIAGLRPALDKTLTGDHEGFVRLVFAREHYEADIRALLRALQQAGRSPVPITALDSRTHGLQRLLAGYPACDSLPVDELEPNIEGMALERLLELDADESWPRTPLRPAGTLIESGFFPGKKESE
;
A
#
# COMPACT_ATOMS: atom_id res chain seq x y z
N MET A 1 44.29 11.27 -13.15
CA MET A 1 43.35 12.03 -12.28
C MET A 1 41.96 11.70 -12.78
N THR A 2 41.46 10.53 -12.38
CA THR A 2 40.27 9.91 -12.98
C THR A 2 39.12 10.08 -11.99
N ARG A 3 38.07 10.80 -12.42
CA ARG A 3 36.82 10.96 -11.68
C ARG A 3 36.16 9.60 -11.55
N PHE A 4 36.03 9.10 -10.33
CA PHE A 4 34.95 8.19 -9.99
C PHE A 4 33.66 9.01 -10.13
N LEU A 5 32.85 8.73 -11.14
CA LEU A 5 31.45 9.14 -11.11
C LEU A 5 30.78 8.11 -10.19
N ASP A 6 30.69 8.45 -8.91
CA ASP A 6 29.75 7.86 -7.96
C ASP A 6 28.33 8.15 -8.48
N ASN A 7 27.90 7.40 -9.48
CA ASN A 7 26.55 7.49 -10.02
C ASN A 7 25.66 6.48 -9.27
N GLU A 8 25.65 6.58 -7.93
CA GLU A 8 24.51 6.02 -7.20
C GLU A 8 23.26 6.74 -7.71
N PRO A 9 22.19 6.02 -8.08
CA PRO A 9 20.96 6.66 -8.51
C PRO A 9 20.42 7.48 -7.33
N HIS A 10 20.44 8.80 -7.48
CA HIS A 10 19.94 9.72 -6.47
C HIS A 10 18.41 9.83 -6.63
N PRO A 11 17.66 9.88 -5.52
CA PRO A 11 16.22 10.08 -5.61
C PRO A 11 15.92 11.44 -6.26
N ALA A 12 14.91 11.47 -7.13
CA ALA A 12 14.40 12.72 -7.68
C ALA A 12 13.85 13.63 -6.58
N LEU A 13 13.27 13.00 -5.54
CA LEU A 13 12.75 13.68 -4.36
C LEU A 13 12.83 12.76 -3.14
N THR A 14 13.15 13.33 -1.98
CA THR A 14 13.07 12.62 -0.69
C THR A 14 12.06 13.32 0.21
N LEU A 15 11.08 12.58 0.72
CA LEU A 15 10.00 13.09 1.56
C LEU A 15 9.94 12.31 2.87
N SER A 16 9.73 13.02 3.98
CA SER A 16 9.24 12.37 5.20
C SER A 16 7.79 11.96 5.01
N SER A 17 7.43 10.75 5.42
CA SER A 17 6.10 10.20 5.14
C SER A 17 5.47 9.49 6.34
N ARG A 18 4.17 9.22 6.21
CA ARG A 18 3.28 8.48 7.11
C ARG A 18 2.41 7.56 6.26
N ILE A 19 1.85 6.51 6.85
CA ILE A 19 0.84 5.69 6.20
C ILE A 19 -0.52 6.27 6.58
N GLY A 20 -1.13 7.04 5.69
CA GLY A 20 -2.49 7.55 5.84
C GLY A 20 -3.48 6.74 5.02
N TRP A 21 -4.76 6.89 5.32
CA TRP A 21 -5.83 6.21 4.58
C TRP A 21 -7.18 6.89 4.73
N GLN A 22 -8.07 6.60 3.79
CA GLN A 22 -9.51 6.80 3.94
C GLN A 22 -10.22 5.45 3.87
N ILE A 23 -11.19 5.26 4.75
CA ILE A 23 -12.13 4.14 4.64
C ILE A 23 -13.11 4.47 3.53
N HIS A 24 -13.24 3.57 2.57
CA HIS A 24 -14.16 3.71 1.45
C HIS A 24 -15.03 2.47 1.31
N TYR A 25 -16.30 2.69 0.97
CA TYR A 25 -17.23 1.63 0.61
C TYR A 25 -17.51 1.75 -0.88
N SER A 26 -16.90 0.87 -1.67
CA SER A 26 -16.85 0.98 -3.13
C SER A 26 -18.18 0.60 -3.77
N GLU A 27 -18.78 -0.50 -3.34
CA GLU A 27 -19.98 -1.06 -3.94
C GLU A 27 -20.93 -1.67 -2.90
N ILE A 28 -22.23 -1.60 -3.22
CA ILE A 28 -23.29 -2.39 -2.59
C ILE A 28 -23.56 -3.62 -3.44
N ILE A 29 -23.27 -4.80 -2.89
CA ILE A 29 -23.65 -6.08 -3.47
C ILE A 29 -25.13 -6.33 -3.13
N PHE A 30 -25.94 -6.51 -4.17
CA PHE A 30 -27.40 -6.74 -4.03
C PHE A 30 -27.74 -8.23 -3.87
N ASP A 31 -27.18 -8.85 -2.83
CA ASP A 31 -27.63 -10.15 -2.32
C ASP A 31 -28.79 -10.00 -1.33
N ASP A 32 -29.23 -11.10 -0.71
CA ASP A 32 -30.32 -11.12 0.27
C ASP A 32 -29.79 -11.53 1.67
N PRO A 33 -29.47 -10.57 2.56
CA PRO A 33 -29.60 -9.12 2.43
C PRO A 33 -28.43 -8.45 1.67
N PRO A 34 -28.58 -7.21 1.17
CA PRO A 34 -27.49 -6.49 0.53
C PRO A 34 -26.33 -6.23 1.50
N CYS A 35 -25.11 -6.14 0.97
CA CYS A 35 -23.89 -5.92 1.76
C CYS A 35 -22.92 -4.97 1.05
N LEU A 36 -21.85 -4.58 1.75
CA LEU A 36 -20.85 -3.62 1.29
C LEU A 36 -19.49 -4.26 1.06
N ILE A 37 -18.79 -3.73 0.07
CA ILE A 37 -17.36 -3.93 -0.12
C ILE A 37 -16.58 -2.80 0.56
N LEU A 38 -15.62 -3.16 1.40
CA LEU A 38 -14.74 -2.25 2.14
C LEU A 38 -13.39 -2.13 1.45
N GLN A 39 -12.85 -0.91 1.37
CA GLN A 39 -11.52 -0.61 0.85
C GLN A 39 -10.77 0.37 1.76
N ALA A 40 -9.43 0.31 1.70
CA ALA A 40 -8.54 1.31 2.27
C ALA A 40 -7.87 2.11 1.16
N VAL A 41 -8.26 3.37 1.00
CA VAL A 41 -7.69 4.26 -0.02
C VAL A 41 -6.39 4.85 0.51
N PRO A 42 -5.29 4.83 -0.26
CA PRO A 42 -4.01 5.36 0.18
C PRO A 42 -3.98 6.87 0.39
N GLU A 43 -3.33 7.30 1.46
CA GLU A 43 -2.85 8.67 1.62
C GLU A 43 -1.39 8.66 2.06
N PHE A 44 -0.50 9.28 1.27
CA PHE A 44 0.92 9.35 1.59
C PHE A 44 1.57 10.55 0.90
N ALA A 45 2.76 10.94 1.37
CA ALA A 45 3.48 12.05 0.78
C ALA A 45 3.86 11.75 -0.68
N GLY A 46 3.38 12.57 -1.61
CA GLY A 46 3.58 12.37 -3.05
C GLY A 46 2.59 11.41 -3.70
N GLY A 47 1.57 10.95 -2.98
CA GLY A 47 0.43 10.21 -3.57
C GLY A 47 -0.52 11.13 -4.34
N GLY A 48 -1.17 10.60 -5.37
CA GLY A 48 -2.20 11.33 -6.12
C GLY A 48 -3.45 11.61 -5.27
N ASN A 49 -4.24 12.60 -5.68
CA ASN A 49 -5.54 12.90 -5.05
C ASN A 49 -6.72 12.15 -5.71
N ASP A 50 -6.47 11.47 -6.83
CA ASP A 50 -7.47 10.77 -7.65
C ASP A 50 -7.36 9.23 -7.53
N LEU A 51 -6.84 8.72 -6.40
CA LEU A 51 -6.57 7.28 -6.21
C LEU A 51 -7.86 6.45 -6.13
N VAL A 52 -8.92 6.99 -5.50
CA VAL A 52 -10.23 6.32 -5.43
C VAL A 52 -10.80 6.14 -6.83
N GLU A 53 -10.80 7.19 -7.65
CA GLU A 53 -11.34 7.16 -9.01
C GLU A 53 -10.54 6.25 -9.94
N ARG A 54 -9.28 5.96 -9.58
CA ARG A 54 -8.41 5.01 -10.27
C ARG A 54 -8.54 3.58 -9.77
N GLY A 55 -9.31 3.33 -8.70
CA GLY A 55 -9.39 2.01 -8.06
C GLY A 55 -8.07 1.59 -7.41
N ILE A 56 -7.23 2.53 -6.98
CA ILE A 56 -5.96 2.23 -6.31
C ILE A 56 -6.19 2.18 -4.81
N VAL A 57 -5.90 1.02 -4.21
CA VAL A 57 -6.11 0.71 -2.79
C VAL A 57 -4.81 0.28 -2.11
N TRP A 58 -4.78 0.31 -0.78
CA TRP A 58 -3.74 -0.37 0.00
C TRP A 58 -3.95 -1.88 -0.03
N ASP A 59 -2.91 -2.64 -0.37
CA ASP A 59 -2.81 -4.04 0.05
C ASP A 59 -2.30 -4.08 1.50
N VAL A 60 -3.24 -4.27 2.42
CA VAL A 60 -2.97 -4.27 3.87
C VAL A 60 -2.08 -5.42 4.31
N PHE A 61 -2.13 -6.56 3.61
CA PHE A 61 -1.30 -7.71 3.94
C PHE A 61 0.13 -7.49 3.45
N ALA A 62 0.32 -6.93 2.26
CA ALA A 62 1.63 -6.49 1.78
C ALA A 62 2.24 -5.40 2.69
N LEU A 63 1.41 -4.48 3.22
CA LEU A 63 1.86 -3.50 4.22
C LEU A 63 2.39 -4.18 5.49
N ILE A 64 1.70 -5.18 6.04
CA ILE A 64 2.20 -5.94 7.19
C ILE A 64 3.52 -6.64 6.86
N GLU A 65 3.63 -7.28 5.70
CA GLU A 65 4.85 -7.98 5.29
C GLU A 65 6.04 -7.02 5.11
N SER A 66 5.80 -5.81 4.62
CA SER A 66 6.82 -4.78 4.48
C SER A 66 7.44 -4.31 5.81
N ILE A 67 6.73 -4.46 6.92
CA ILE A 67 7.27 -4.21 8.27
C ILE A 67 8.28 -5.28 8.65
N LYS A 68 7.98 -6.54 8.30
CA LYS A 68 8.75 -7.72 8.71
C LYS A 68 10.02 -7.85 7.91
N GLN A 69 9.98 -7.60 6.60
CA GLN A 69 11.13 -7.81 5.72
C GLN A 69 11.30 -6.73 4.65
N PRO A 70 12.55 -6.30 4.38
CA PRO A 70 12.83 -5.48 3.20
C PRO A 70 12.65 -6.30 1.92
N GLY A 71 12.37 -5.63 0.81
CA GLY A 71 12.11 -6.26 -0.47
C GLY A 71 11.15 -5.45 -1.34
N ALA A 72 10.76 -6.01 -2.48
CA ALA A 72 9.71 -5.48 -3.32
C ALA A 72 8.35 -5.92 -2.78
N HIS A 73 7.45 -4.97 -2.51
CA HIS A 73 6.12 -5.22 -1.98
C HIS A 73 5.06 -4.50 -2.80
N GLN A 74 4.00 -5.20 -3.18
CA GLN A 74 2.87 -4.63 -3.92
C GLN A 74 1.88 -3.95 -2.97
N VAL A 75 2.36 -2.98 -2.17
CA VAL A 75 1.54 -2.27 -1.18
C VAL A 75 0.45 -1.40 -1.81
N LEU A 76 0.65 -0.94 -3.04
CA LEU A 76 -0.34 -0.22 -3.85
C LEU A 76 -0.82 -1.16 -4.96
N THR A 77 -2.13 -1.35 -5.08
CA THR A 77 -2.69 -2.27 -6.09
C THR A 77 -4.08 -1.81 -6.55
N ALA A 78 -4.61 -2.47 -7.58
CA ALA A 78 -6.00 -2.31 -7.98
C ALA A 78 -6.93 -2.88 -6.89
N ASP A 79 -8.16 -2.39 -6.81
CA ASP A 79 -9.22 -2.96 -5.96
C ASP A 79 -9.43 -4.47 -6.19
N CYS A 80 -9.32 -4.94 -7.42
CA CYS A 80 -9.35 -6.37 -7.78
C CYS A 80 -8.12 -7.17 -7.30
N GLY A 81 -7.08 -6.49 -6.81
CA GLY A 81 -5.82 -7.08 -6.37
C GLY A 81 -4.75 -7.24 -7.45
N TYR A 82 -5.03 -6.84 -8.70
CA TYR A 82 -4.08 -6.92 -9.82
C TYR A 82 -3.60 -5.54 -10.26
N ALA A 83 -2.47 -5.08 -9.70
CA ALA A 83 -1.89 -3.76 -9.93
C ALA A 83 -1.78 -3.30 -11.41
N PRO A 84 -1.49 -4.17 -12.40
CA PRO A 84 -1.45 -3.76 -13.80
C PRO A 84 -2.80 -3.27 -14.36
N ASP A 85 -3.94 -3.66 -13.78
CA ASP A 85 -5.27 -3.16 -14.22
C ASP A 85 -5.45 -1.65 -13.97
N VAL A 86 -4.66 -1.09 -13.06
CA VAL A 86 -4.60 0.35 -12.77
C VAL A 86 -3.29 0.98 -13.23
N TYR A 87 -2.58 0.29 -14.13
CA TYR A 87 -1.30 0.70 -14.73
C TYR A 87 -0.14 0.86 -13.74
N ILE A 88 -0.21 0.20 -12.58
CA ILE A 88 0.93 0.07 -11.68
C ILE A 88 1.75 -1.13 -12.15
N GLU A 89 2.93 -0.86 -12.70
CA GLU A 89 3.80 -1.85 -13.35
C GLU A 89 4.91 -2.35 -12.41
N GLU A 90 5.22 -1.58 -11.36
CA GLU A 90 6.31 -1.86 -10.43
C GLU A 90 5.81 -1.95 -8.99
N SER A 91 6.54 -2.73 -8.19
CA SER A 91 6.32 -2.80 -6.74
C SER A 91 7.10 -1.70 -6.01
N VAL A 92 6.69 -1.38 -4.79
CA VAL A 92 7.45 -0.48 -3.92
C VAL A 92 8.65 -1.22 -3.34
N LEU A 93 9.85 -0.65 -3.47
CA LEU A 93 11.05 -1.20 -2.86
C LEU A 93 11.17 -0.70 -1.42
N VAL A 94 11.13 -1.62 -0.47
CA VAL A 94 11.19 -1.33 0.96
C VAL A 94 12.54 -1.73 1.53
N SER A 95 13.20 -0.83 2.25
CA SER A 95 14.44 -1.12 2.97
C SER A 95 14.37 -0.68 4.43
N HIS A 96 15.09 -1.39 5.30
CA HIS A 96 15.23 -1.07 6.73
C HIS A 96 16.71 -0.77 7.02
N PRO A 97 17.20 0.44 6.69
CA PRO A 97 18.64 0.75 6.77
C PRO A 97 19.19 0.67 8.20
N ASP A 98 18.34 0.90 9.20
CA ASP A 98 18.67 0.77 10.62
C ASP A 98 17.44 0.31 11.42
N ILE A 99 17.53 0.31 12.75
CA ILE A 99 16.43 -0.13 13.64
C ILE A 99 15.24 0.86 13.69
N ASN A 100 15.48 2.13 13.41
CA ASN A 100 14.52 3.23 13.60
C ASN A 100 13.92 3.76 12.29
N THR A 101 14.39 3.30 11.14
CA THR A 101 14.02 3.85 9.84
C THR A 101 13.48 2.77 8.89
N VAL A 102 12.42 3.11 8.16
CA VAL A 102 11.93 2.39 6.98
C VAL A 102 11.98 3.35 5.80
N ILE A 103 12.46 2.88 4.66
CA ILE A 103 12.52 3.65 3.42
C ILE A 103 11.71 2.93 2.36
N TRP A 104 10.88 3.67 1.63
CA TRP A 104 10.28 3.23 0.39
C TRP A 104 10.92 3.97 -0.78
N GLU A 105 11.20 3.24 -1.85
CA GLU A 105 11.59 3.81 -3.13
C GLU A 105 10.51 3.46 -4.15
N LEU A 106 9.92 4.51 -4.72
CA LEU A 106 8.85 4.43 -5.70
C LEU A 106 9.40 4.85 -7.06
N ASP A 107 9.53 3.90 -7.98
CA ASP A 107 9.85 4.20 -9.37
C ASP A 107 8.78 5.11 -9.98
N ILE A 108 9.19 6.27 -10.49
CA ILE A 108 8.25 7.27 -11.02
C ILE A 108 7.54 6.75 -12.27
N ALA A 109 8.22 5.97 -13.11
CA ALA A 109 7.66 5.49 -14.36
C ALA A 109 6.62 4.39 -14.13
N GLY A 110 6.94 3.42 -13.26
CA GLY A 110 6.13 2.24 -12.99
C GLY A 110 5.03 2.44 -11.94
N LEU A 111 5.16 3.42 -11.04
CA LEU A 111 4.13 3.76 -10.04
C LEU A 111 3.38 5.06 -10.37
N ARG A 112 3.58 5.62 -11.57
CA ARG A 112 3.00 6.88 -12.02
C ARG A 112 1.52 7.09 -11.70
N PRO A 113 0.63 6.09 -11.88
CA PRO A 113 -0.80 6.28 -11.60
C PRO A 113 -1.11 6.55 -10.13
N ALA A 114 -0.23 6.14 -9.22
CA ALA A 114 -0.37 6.33 -7.79
C ALA A 114 0.30 7.62 -7.28
N LEU A 115 1.10 8.30 -8.10
CA LEU A 115 1.88 9.47 -7.71
C LEU A 115 1.19 10.79 -8.07
N ASP A 116 1.47 11.82 -7.30
CA ASP A 116 1.03 13.18 -7.59
C ASP A 116 1.55 13.65 -8.95
N LYS A 117 0.69 14.28 -9.75
CA LYS A 117 0.99 14.70 -11.13
C LYS A 117 2.17 15.68 -11.23
N THR A 118 2.49 16.39 -10.16
CA THR A 118 3.67 17.27 -10.07
C THR A 118 4.98 16.49 -10.01
N LEU A 119 4.95 15.23 -9.58
CA LEU A 119 6.10 14.32 -9.53
C LEU A 119 6.29 13.55 -10.84
N THR A 120 5.21 13.38 -11.61
CA THR A 120 5.16 12.53 -12.81
C THR A 120 5.38 13.28 -14.13
N GLY A 121 6.12 14.41 -14.10
CA GLY A 121 6.54 15.12 -15.33
C GLY A 121 7.54 14.30 -16.16
N ASP A 122 8.50 14.95 -16.82
CA ASP A 122 9.59 14.26 -17.55
C ASP A 122 10.66 13.67 -16.59
N HIS A 123 10.29 13.37 -15.36
CA HIS A 123 11.21 12.90 -14.32
C HIS A 123 11.43 11.40 -14.45
N GLU A 124 12.64 11.02 -14.86
CA GLU A 124 13.16 9.66 -14.68
C GLU A 124 13.72 9.49 -13.25
N GLY A 125 13.65 8.27 -12.71
CA GLY A 125 14.16 7.92 -11.39
C GLY A 125 13.05 7.56 -10.41
N PHE A 126 13.31 7.80 -9.13
CA PHE A 126 12.43 7.35 -8.05
C PHE A 126 12.20 8.44 -6.99
N VAL A 127 11.05 8.37 -6.34
CA VAL A 127 10.73 9.12 -5.12
C VAL A 127 11.11 8.27 -3.93
N ARG A 128 11.80 8.86 -2.95
CA ARG A 128 12.14 8.20 -1.69
C ARG A 128 11.25 8.71 -0.57
N LEU A 129 10.50 7.83 0.06
CA LEU A 129 9.75 8.12 1.28
C LEU A 129 10.52 7.58 2.49
N VAL A 130 10.70 8.42 3.49
CA VAL A 130 11.40 8.08 4.72
C VAL A 130 10.42 8.10 5.88
N PHE A 131 10.34 6.99 6.60
CA PHE A 131 9.46 6.80 7.73
C PHE A 131 10.27 6.56 9.00
N ALA A 132 9.91 7.22 10.09
CA ALA A 132 10.28 6.75 11.42
C ALA A 132 9.54 5.43 11.67
N ARG A 133 10.28 4.38 12.03
CA ARG A 133 9.72 3.01 12.11
C ARG A 133 8.59 2.91 13.12
N GLU A 134 8.73 3.56 14.28
CA GLU A 134 7.67 3.57 15.29
C GLU A 134 6.36 4.11 14.73
N HIS A 135 6.42 5.14 13.89
CA HIS A 135 5.26 5.74 13.25
C HIS A 135 4.73 4.87 12.12
N TYR A 136 5.61 4.30 11.29
CA TYR A 136 5.24 3.37 10.23
C TYR A 136 4.43 2.18 10.76
N GLU A 137 4.95 1.53 11.80
CA GLU A 137 4.25 0.40 12.42
C GLU A 137 2.97 0.83 13.14
N ALA A 138 2.98 1.96 13.84
CA ALA A 138 1.79 2.48 14.52
C ALA A 138 0.67 2.83 13.54
N ASP A 139 1.01 3.43 12.39
CA ASP A 139 0.04 3.78 11.34
C ASP A 139 -0.58 2.53 10.74
N ILE A 140 0.22 1.51 10.41
CA ILE A 140 -0.31 0.25 9.87
C ILE A 140 -1.21 -0.44 10.90
N ARG A 141 -0.84 -0.47 12.19
CA ARG A 141 -1.73 -0.98 13.25
C ARG A 141 -3.04 -0.18 13.35
N ALA A 142 -2.96 1.14 13.24
CA ALA A 142 -4.13 1.99 13.28
C ALA A 142 -5.05 1.78 12.06
N LEU A 143 -4.48 1.57 10.87
CA LEU A 143 -5.20 1.16 9.66
C LEU A 143 -5.94 -0.17 9.88
N LEU A 144 -5.24 -1.19 10.39
CA LEU A 144 -5.85 -2.49 10.65
C LEU A 144 -7.03 -2.37 11.62
N ARG A 145 -6.87 -1.63 12.73
CA ARG A 145 -7.96 -1.41 13.69
C ARG A 145 -9.14 -0.68 13.07
N ALA A 146 -8.88 0.33 12.23
CA ALA A 146 -9.93 1.08 11.55
C ALA A 146 -10.72 0.17 10.60
N LEU A 147 -10.05 -0.66 9.82
CA LEU A 147 -10.70 -1.62 8.92
C LEU A 147 -11.45 -2.70 9.68
N GLN A 148 -10.86 -3.25 10.76
CA GLN A 148 -11.55 -4.22 11.62
C GLN A 148 -12.80 -3.63 12.26
N GLN A 149 -12.75 -2.37 12.69
CA GLN A 149 -13.92 -1.68 13.23
C GLN A 149 -15.00 -1.50 12.16
N ALA A 150 -14.60 -1.07 10.96
CA ALA A 150 -15.49 -0.89 9.82
C ALA A 150 -16.12 -2.21 9.35
N GLY A 151 -15.36 -3.31 9.36
CA GLY A 151 -15.82 -4.63 8.94
C GLY A 151 -16.74 -5.34 9.94
N ARG A 152 -16.63 -5.04 11.24
CA ARG A 152 -17.44 -5.71 12.30
C ARG A 152 -18.83 -5.10 12.49
N SER A 153 -19.03 -3.86 12.06
CA SER A 153 -20.23 -3.08 12.41
C SER A 153 -21.05 -2.80 11.17
N PRO A 154 -22.38 -2.99 11.21
CA PRO A 154 -23.25 -2.51 10.15
C PRO A 154 -23.06 -1.00 9.92
N VAL A 155 -22.96 -0.61 8.66
CA VAL A 155 -22.70 0.75 8.22
C VAL A 155 -24.04 1.45 7.97
N PRO A 156 -24.34 2.56 8.67
CA PRO A 156 -25.55 3.34 8.39
C PRO A 156 -25.54 3.85 6.95
N ILE A 157 -26.68 3.79 6.25
CA ILE A 157 -26.77 4.32 4.87
C ILE A 157 -26.39 5.80 4.80
N THR A 158 -26.64 6.56 5.86
CA THR A 158 -26.26 7.99 5.95
C THR A 158 -24.75 8.23 5.96
N ALA A 159 -23.95 7.20 6.22
CA ALA A 159 -22.49 7.25 6.15
C ALA A 159 -21.94 6.92 4.75
N LEU A 160 -22.78 6.40 3.85
CA LEU A 160 -22.41 6.13 2.47
C LEU A 160 -22.44 7.43 1.66
N ASP A 161 -21.49 7.58 0.75
CA ASP A 161 -21.39 8.76 -0.11
C ASP A 161 -21.80 8.46 -1.55
N SER A 162 -21.90 9.49 -2.38
CA SER A 162 -22.37 9.37 -3.77
C SER A 162 -21.46 8.54 -4.67
N ARG A 163 -20.24 8.22 -4.23
CA ARG A 163 -19.27 7.38 -4.96
C ARG A 163 -19.51 5.89 -4.70
N THR A 164 -20.24 5.51 -3.65
CA THR A 164 -20.61 4.11 -3.41
C THR A 164 -21.54 3.61 -4.52
N HIS A 165 -21.04 2.66 -5.32
CA HIS A 165 -21.80 2.07 -6.42
C HIS A 165 -23.05 1.37 -5.88
N GLY A 166 -24.18 1.55 -6.57
CA GLY A 166 -25.46 0.97 -6.16
C GLY A 166 -26.27 1.80 -5.15
N LEU A 167 -25.73 2.88 -4.55
CA LEU A 167 -26.46 3.62 -3.49
C LEU A 167 -27.83 4.14 -3.94
N GLN A 168 -27.92 4.70 -5.15
CA GLN A 168 -29.20 5.18 -5.70
C GLN A 168 -30.23 4.05 -5.88
N ARG A 169 -29.75 2.86 -6.28
CA ARG A 169 -30.61 1.66 -6.42
C ARG A 169 -31.07 1.16 -5.05
N LEU A 170 -30.20 1.17 -4.04
CA LEU A 170 -30.55 0.80 -2.68
C LEU A 170 -31.65 1.71 -2.13
N LEU A 171 -31.48 3.04 -2.25
CA LEU A 171 -32.46 4.02 -1.78
C LEU A 171 -33.82 3.89 -2.46
N ALA A 172 -33.86 3.51 -3.73
CA ALA A 172 -35.11 3.32 -4.47
C ALA A 172 -35.79 1.96 -4.18
N GLY A 173 -35.00 0.89 -4.01
CA GLY A 173 -35.49 -0.49 -3.92
C GLY A 173 -35.65 -1.03 -2.49
N TYR A 174 -34.93 -0.47 -1.52
CA TYR A 174 -34.83 -0.99 -0.15
C TYR A 174 -35.05 0.12 0.89
N PRO A 175 -36.21 0.80 0.88
CA PRO A 175 -36.46 2.00 1.71
C PRO A 175 -36.51 1.74 3.22
N ALA A 176 -36.57 0.47 3.65
CA ALA A 176 -36.55 0.06 5.05
C ALA A 176 -35.16 -0.38 5.52
N CYS A 177 -34.16 -0.35 4.64
CA CYS A 177 -32.78 -0.62 5.02
C CYS A 177 -32.21 0.64 5.67
N ASP A 178 -31.72 0.54 6.91
CA ASP A 178 -31.09 1.67 7.63
C ASP A 178 -29.57 1.52 7.71
N SER A 179 -29.08 0.28 7.58
CA SER A 179 -27.66 -0.05 7.62
C SER A 179 -27.36 -1.33 6.84
N LEU A 180 -26.15 -1.44 6.32
CA LEU A 180 -25.66 -2.61 5.60
C LEU A 180 -24.48 -3.27 6.31
N PRO A 181 -24.39 -4.61 6.38
CA PRO A 181 -23.16 -5.26 6.79
C PRO A 181 -22.06 -5.06 5.73
N VAL A 182 -20.80 -5.17 6.17
CA VAL A 182 -19.65 -5.36 5.28
C VAL A 182 -19.43 -6.85 5.13
N ASP A 183 -19.24 -7.31 3.89
CA ASP A 183 -19.03 -8.74 3.59
C ASP A 183 -17.71 -9.00 2.87
N GLU A 184 -17.20 -7.99 2.15
CA GLU A 184 -15.93 -8.12 1.43
C GLU A 184 -14.94 -7.01 1.81
N LEU A 185 -13.65 -7.37 1.79
CA LEU A 185 -12.53 -6.44 1.85
C LEU A 185 -11.75 -6.56 0.54
N GLU A 186 -11.56 -5.43 -0.13
CA GLU A 186 -10.72 -5.35 -1.32
C GLU A 186 -9.38 -4.69 -0.99
N PRO A 187 -8.26 -5.24 -1.51
CA PRO A 187 -8.20 -6.35 -2.47
C PRO A 187 -8.32 -7.74 -1.82
N ASN A 188 -8.95 -8.69 -2.52
CA ASN A 188 -9.21 -10.05 -2.03
C ASN A 188 -8.35 -11.14 -2.72
N ILE A 189 -7.03 -10.91 -2.83
CA ILE A 189 -6.11 -11.69 -3.68
C ILE A 189 -6.10 -13.20 -3.37
N GLU A 190 -6.08 -13.57 -2.09
CA GLU A 190 -6.01 -14.99 -1.67
C GLU A 190 -7.36 -15.51 -1.14
N GLY A 191 -8.44 -14.75 -1.34
CA GLY A 191 -9.77 -15.05 -0.79
C GLY A 191 -9.89 -14.74 0.71
N MET A 192 -11.15 -14.59 1.15
CA MET A 192 -11.54 -14.37 2.55
C MET A 192 -10.77 -13.21 3.23
N ALA A 193 -10.47 -12.14 2.49
CA ALA A 193 -9.64 -11.04 2.99
C ALA A 193 -10.27 -10.35 4.21
N LEU A 194 -11.60 -10.20 4.25
CA LEU A 194 -12.29 -9.62 5.40
C LEU A 194 -12.13 -10.51 6.63
N GLU A 195 -12.40 -11.80 6.52
CA GLU A 195 -12.30 -12.74 7.63
C GLU A 195 -10.88 -12.81 8.17
N ARG A 196 -9.89 -12.91 7.28
CA ARG A 196 -8.48 -12.86 7.66
C ARG A 196 -8.14 -11.57 8.38
N LEU A 197 -8.58 -10.41 7.87
CA LEU A 197 -8.40 -9.13 8.55
C LEU A 197 -9.03 -9.15 9.95
N LEU A 198 -10.23 -9.70 10.10
CA LEU A 198 -10.96 -9.74 11.38
C LEU A 198 -10.32 -10.70 12.40
N GLU A 199 -9.59 -11.71 11.94
CA GLU A 199 -8.83 -12.65 12.76
C GLU A 199 -7.42 -12.16 13.14
N LEU A 200 -6.87 -11.18 12.41
CA LEU A 200 -5.55 -10.62 12.72
C LEU A 200 -5.54 -9.95 14.11
N ASP A 201 -4.50 -10.24 14.88
CA ASP A 201 -4.18 -9.47 16.08
C ASP A 201 -3.37 -8.23 15.68
N ALA A 202 -4.02 -7.07 15.66
CA ALA A 202 -3.37 -5.80 15.33
C ALA A 202 -2.28 -5.40 16.35
N ASP A 203 -2.27 -6.00 17.54
CA ASP A 203 -1.28 -5.76 18.59
C ASP A 203 -0.19 -6.83 18.63
N GLU A 204 -0.19 -7.77 17.69
CA GLU A 204 0.88 -8.75 17.55
C GLU A 204 2.24 -8.06 17.36
N SER A 205 3.27 -8.64 17.97
CA SER A 205 4.64 -8.26 17.64
C SER A 205 4.96 -8.66 16.21
N TRP A 206 5.47 -7.72 15.41
CA TRP A 206 5.94 -8.01 14.05
C TRP A 206 7.48 -8.01 14.02
N PRO A 207 8.13 -9.10 14.48
CA PRO A 207 9.58 -9.17 14.50
C PRO A 207 10.14 -9.09 13.08
N ARG A 208 11.28 -8.42 12.93
CA ARG A 208 11.99 -8.41 11.66
C ARG A 208 12.46 -9.82 11.32
N THR A 209 12.28 -10.20 10.06
CA THR A 209 12.93 -11.36 9.47
C THR A 209 14.31 -10.92 8.99
N PRO A 210 15.40 -11.48 9.53
CA PRO A 210 16.74 -11.19 9.03
C PRO A 210 16.85 -11.60 7.56
N LEU A 211 17.43 -10.74 6.72
CA LEU A 211 17.71 -11.05 5.31
C LEU A 211 18.56 -12.31 5.13
N ARG A 212 19.40 -12.64 6.12
CA ARG A 212 20.26 -13.82 6.13
C ARG A 212 20.27 -14.42 7.54
N PRO A 213 20.36 -15.75 7.68
CA PRO A 213 20.54 -16.39 8.97
C PRO A 213 21.79 -15.87 9.70
N ALA A 214 21.72 -15.90 11.04
CA ALA A 214 22.90 -15.63 11.87
C ALA A 214 24.05 -16.58 11.48
N GLY A 215 25.25 -16.03 11.34
CA GLY A 215 26.44 -16.78 10.94
C GLY A 215 26.64 -16.93 9.43
N THR A 216 25.82 -16.29 8.59
CA THR A 216 26.06 -16.25 7.14
C THR A 216 27.33 -15.47 6.83
N LEU A 217 28.32 -16.13 6.23
CA LEU A 217 29.54 -15.49 5.73
C LEU A 217 29.20 -14.65 4.49
N ILE A 218 29.65 -13.40 4.48
CA ILE A 218 29.53 -12.51 3.32
C ILE A 218 30.92 -12.36 2.71
N GLU A 219 31.14 -13.03 1.58
CA GLU A 219 32.35 -12.84 0.78
C GLU A 219 32.16 -11.63 -0.12
N SER A 220 32.98 -10.59 0.11
CA SER A 220 33.04 -9.42 -0.76
C SER A 220 34.31 -9.49 -1.60
N GLY A 221 34.15 -9.78 -2.89
CA GLY A 221 35.28 -9.85 -3.84
C GLY A 221 35.52 -8.50 -4.50
N PHE A 222 36.74 -7.96 -4.41
CA PHE A 222 37.17 -6.85 -5.24
C PHE A 222 37.64 -7.39 -6.59
N PHE A 223 36.90 -7.12 -7.65
CA PHE A 223 37.32 -7.43 -9.01
C PHE A 223 38.19 -6.28 -9.53
N PRO A 224 39.51 -6.49 -9.76
CA PRO A 224 40.32 -5.47 -10.41
C PRO A 224 39.81 -5.26 -11.84
N GLY A 225 39.49 -4.00 -12.17
CA GLY A 225 39.05 -3.62 -13.51
C GLY A 225 40.05 -4.09 -14.57
N LYS A 226 39.54 -4.73 -15.64
CA LYS A 226 40.36 -5.14 -16.78
C LYS A 226 41.14 -3.92 -17.27
N LYS A 227 42.47 -3.99 -17.23
CA LYS A 227 43.30 -3.13 -18.06
C LYS A 227 43.04 -3.55 -19.50
N GLU A 228 42.41 -2.70 -20.27
CA GLU A 228 42.47 -2.79 -21.72
C GLU A 228 43.94 -2.65 -22.11
N SER A 229 44.50 -3.72 -22.66
CA SER A 229 45.84 -3.78 -23.23
C SER A 229 45.85 -3.13 -24.61
N GLU A 230 46.66 -2.06 -24.68
CA GLU A 230 47.31 -1.42 -25.83
C GLU A 230 46.45 -0.65 -26.86
#